data_AF-A0A151BKQ1-F1
#
_entry.id   AF-A0A151BKQ1-F1
#
_cell.length_a   1.000
_cell.length_b   1.000
_cell.length_c   1.000
_cell.angle_alpha   90.00
_cell.angle_beta   90.00
_cell.angle_gamma   90.00
#
_symmetry.space_group_name_H-M   'P 1'
#
loop_
_entity.id
_entity.type
_entity.pdbx_description
1 polymer ?
#
loop_
_entity_poly.entity_id
_entity_poly.type
_entity_poly.pdbx_seq_one_letter_code
_entity_poly.pdbx_strand_id
1 'polypeptide(L)'
;MVRKKFLACWFLILLALALTFYYALSPELTAKDLIFTPFGEGGTLMLRGKSIVDYYTLIADRVWSSYNNLLASKPYDPGLFAWGIHYEIRSYCEMYRLTEDRLWIERAVARCDYLYSVRDVNGDGIPSWGNYNATYGNSRYEREGWREFGVWDGVLTTALIETVQVILENQNLRANQTLREKADRYLETVKTVIDRYHNAWTDISEGMGYYWDSPEEDVTGPIVNRFAALGITEIKLYEVLGDPKYLVKPAAMAAFFKMNLQLRDGAYIWTYAVPPSRYTGSIEDISHGAIDLEFAILAYRHNLAFNKTDMQRFVATYKNFIWKGFNRKPHVATRVDGTVTSDYSGASRNWVLLSAFDPAIWTFQWIVFNDLEPSYSGAFLQAISQLITYYPGEEAVEVMLQEAEKAVEGAPPFYPFKYFAERSLDGARSLYEAGDLAGAFREARRCMVMVENAGKAMAAIIFLAVLAAILAVVQLLTGRRSGVYIT
;
A
#
# COMPACT_ATOMS: atom_id res chain seq x y z
N MET A 1 -46.35 -38.11 -12.82
CA MET A 1 -45.07 -37.58 -13.38
C MET A 1 -44.75 -36.15 -12.88
N VAL A 2 -45.73 -35.25 -12.81
CA VAL A 2 -45.56 -33.84 -12.37
C VAL A 2 -45.07 -33.71 -10.90
N ARG A 3 -45.63 -34.47 -9.95
CA ARG A 3 -45.20 -34.46 -8.52
C ARG A 3 -43.71 -34.81 -8.30
N LYS A 4 -43.17 -35.79 -9.03
CA LYS A 4 -41.74 -36.17 -8.93
C LYS A 4 -40.82 -35.06 -9.47
N LYS A 5 -41.24 -34.37 -10.53
CA LYS A 5 -40.50 -33.22 -11.08
C LYS A 5 -40.49 -32.03 -10.12
N PHE A 6 -41.60 -31.76 -9.42
CA PHE A 6 -41.66 -30.73 -8.38
C PHE A 6 -40.79 -31.06 -7.16
N LEU A 7 -40.80 -32.31 -6.66
CA LEU A 7 -39.91 -32.71 -5.56
C LEU A 7 -38.43 -32.55 -5.93
N ALA A 8 -38.06 -32.92 -7.15
CA ALA A 8 -36.69 -32.73 -7.65
C ALA A 8 -36.31 -31.24 -7.73
N CYS A 9 -37.22 -30.37 -8.20
CA CYS A 9 -36.98 -28.92 -8.19
C CYS A 9 -36.82 -28.37 -6.78
N TRP A 10 -37.67 -28.77 -5.82
CA TRP A 10 -37.54 -28.35 -4.42
C TRP A 10 -36.23 -28.82 -3.78
N PHE A 11 -35.82 -30.05 -4.05
CA PHE A 11 -34.52 -30.57 -3.60
C PHE A 11 -33.35 -29.76 -4.19
N LEU A 12 -33.38 -29.47 -5.50
CA LEU A 12 -32.35 -28.65 -6.16
C LEU A 12 -32.29 -27.23 -5.60
N ILE A 13 -33.43 -26.62 -5.29
CA ILE A 13 -33.49 -25.28 -4.68
C ILE A 13 -32.94 -25.29 -3.26
N LEU A 14 -33.30 -26.29 -2.44
CA LEU A 14 -32.77 -26.45 -1.09
C LEU A 14 -31.26 -26.75 -1.10
N LEU A 15 -30.80 -27.56 -2.05
CA LEU A 15 -29.38 -27.84 -2.25
C LEU A 15 -28.63 -26.60 -2.71
N ALA A 16 -29.18 -25.83 -3.66
CA ALA A 16 -28.62 -24.56 -4.09
C ALA A 16 -28.57 -23.54 -2.93
N LEU A 17 -29.64 -23.43 -2.15
CA LEU A 17 -29.69 -22.63 -0.91
C LEU A 17 -28.57 -23.04 0.05
N ALA A 18 -28.42 -24.34 0.32
CA ALA A 18 -27.41 -24.87 1.22
C ALA A 18 -25.98 -24.64 0.71
N LEU A 19 -25.74 -24.82 -0.60
CA LEU A 19 -24.44 -24.58 -1.22
C LEU A 19 -24.10 -23.10 -1.28
N THR A 20 -25.03 -22.24 -1.70
CA THR A 20 -24.83 -20.78 -1.69
C THR A 20 -24.59 -20.28 -0.25
N PHE A 21 -25.31 -20.81 0.73
CA PHE A 21 -25.10 -20.56 2.15
C PHE A 21 -23.69 -20.98 2.60
N TYR A 22 -23.28 -22.20 2.26
CA TYR A 22 -21.97 -22.75 2.63
C TYR A 22 -20.81 -21.98 1.98
N TYR A 23 -20.92 -21.64 0.70
CA TYR A 23 -19.90 -20.86 -0.02
C TYR A 23 -19.81 -19.41 0.47
N ALA A 24 -20.93 -18.77 0.78
CA ALA A 24 -20.93 -17.39 1.29
C ALA A 24 -20.27 -17.28 2.68
N LEU A 25 -20.35 -18.34 3.50
CA LEU A 25 -19.79 -18.39 4.84
C LEU A 25 -18.39 -19.00 4.93
N SER A 26 -17.92 -19.62 3.85
CA SER A 26 -16.62 -20.28 3.81
C SER A 26 -15.91 -20.06 2.46
N PRO A 27 -15.62 -18.81 2.06
CA PRO A 27 -14.94 -18.53 0.80
C PRO A 27 -13.51 -19.09 0.74
N GLU A 28 -12.93 -19.42 1.89
CA GLU A 28 -11.68 -20.18 2.02
C GLU A 28 -11.73 -21.55 1.30
N LEU A 29 -12.93 -22.14 1.16
CA LEU A 29 -13.12 -23.43 0.49
C LEU A 29 -13.02 -23.37 -1.04
N THR A 30 -13.15 -22.18 -1.64
CA THR A 30 -12.94 -21.99 -3.09
C THR A 30 -11.54 -21.52 -3.43
N ALA A 31 -10.77 -21.10 -2.43
CA ALA A 31 -9.45 -20.50 -2.57
C ALA A 31 -8.34 -21.49 -2.20
N LYS A 32 -8.24 -22.60 -2.95
CA LYS A 32 -7.34 -23.73 -2.65
C LYS A 32 -5.85 -23.38 -2.56
N ASP A 33 -5.43 -22.25 -3.13
CA ASP A 33 -4.03 -21.83 -3.22
C ASP A 33 -3.65 -20.69 -2.25
N LEU A 34 -4.60 -20.20 -1.43
CA LEU A 34 -4.37 -19.09 -0.50
C LEU A 34 -4.19 -19.59 0.94
N ILE A 35 -3.08 -19.20 1.57
CA ILE A 35 -2.90 -19.36 3.02
C ILE A 35 -3.50 -18.12 3.69
N PHE A 36 -4.43 -18.35 4.61
CA PHE A 36 -5.22 -17.30 5.27
C PHE A 36 -4.61 -16.79 6.59
N THR A 37 -3.32 -17.06 6.81
CA THR A 37 -2.59 -16.70 8.02
C THR A 37 -1.15 -16.27 7.70
N PRO A 38 -0.59 -15.26 8.39
CA PRO A 38 0.80 -14.87 8.24
C PRO A 38 1.76 -15.79 8.99
N PHE A 39 1.28 -16.79 9.74
CA PHE A 39 2.11 -17.62 10.60
C PHE A 39 2.40 -18.99 9.98
N GLY A 40 3.69 -19.33 9.88
CA GLY A 40 4.21 -20.64 9.54
C GLY A 40 4.69 -21.42 10.76
N GLU A 41 5.39 -22.53 10.54
CA GLU A 41 6.03 -23.29 11.61
C GLU A 41 7.01 -22.41 12.41
N GLY A 42 6.99 -22.56 13.73
CA GLY A 42 7.85 -21.80 14.64
C GLY A 42 7.60 -20.28 14.65
N GLY A 43 6.43 -19.81 14.19
CA GLY A 43 6.11 -18.38 14.15
C GLY A 43 6.74 -17.62 12.97
N THR A 44 7.31 -18.33 12.01
CA THR A 44 7.89 -17.75 10.79
C THR A 44 6.84 -16.90 10.07
N LEU A 45 7.19 -15.66 9.71
CA LEU A 45 6.31 -14.79 8.94
C LEU A 45 6.20 -15.29 7.49
N MET A 46 4.97 -15.44 7.02
CA MET A 46 4.62 -16.02 5.73
C MET A 46 3.95 -14.99 4.82
N LEU A 47 4.16 -15.13 3.51
CA LEU A 47 3.40 -14.44 2.48
C LEU A 47 3.22 -15.37 1.29
N ARG A 48 1.97 -15.53 0.80
CA ARG A 48 1.63 -16.43 -0.32
C ARG A 48 2.19 -17.85 -0.15
N GLY A 49 2.14 -18.36 1.07
CA GLY A 49 2.55 -19.72 1.42
C GLY A 49 4.06 -20.00 1.42
N LYS A 50 4.89 -18.96 1.43
CA LYS A 50 6.34 -19.07 1.63
C LYS A 50 6.76 -18.21 2.83
N SER A 51 7.90 -18.54 3.43
CA SER A 51 8.59 -17.58 4.32
C SER A 51 8.71 -16.25 3.58
N ILE A 52 8.35 -15.15 4.24
CA ILE A 52 8.30 -13.85 3.59
C ILE A 52 9.68 -13.41 3.08
N VAL A 53 10.76 -13.85 3.73
CA VAL A 53 12.15 -13.59 3.31
C VAL A 53 12.50 -14.37 2.03
N ASP A 54 12.10 -15.65 1.95
CA ASP A 54 12.30 -16.46 0.74
C ASP A 54 11.46 -15.91 -0.43
N TYR A 55 10.22 -15.51 -0.14
CA TYR A 55 9.34 -14.89 -1.12
C TYR A 55 9.90 -13.57 -1.61
N TYR A 56 10.37 -12.71 -0.70
CA TYR A 56 11.07 -11.48 -1.04
C TYR A 56 12.26 -11.74 -1.96
N THR A 57 13.13 -12.69 -1.59
CA THR A 57 14.33 -13.03 -2.37
C THR A 57 13.97 -13.47 -3.79
N LEU A 58 12.96 -14.33 -3.92
CA LEU A 58 12.45 -14.76 -5.23
C LEU A 58 11.98 -13.58 -6.10
N ILE A 59 11.23 -12.64 -5.54
CA ILE A 59 10.78 -11.46 -6.29
C ILE A 59 11.97 -10.55 -6.61
N ALA A 60 12.89 -10.36 -5.66
CA ALA A 60 14.05 -9.50 -5.79
C ALA A 60 14.96 -9.95 -6.94
N ASP A 61 15.18 -11.25 -7.10
CA ASP A 61 15.98 -11.80 -8.19
C ASP A 61 15.34 -11.60 -9.57
N ARG A 62 14.00 -11.70 -9.63
CA ARG A 62 13.24 -11.46 -10.87
C ARG A 62 13.26 -9.99 -11.25
N VAL A 63 13.04 -9.09 -10.29
CA VAL A 63 13.11 -7.64 -10.50
C VAL A 63 14.52 -7.23 -10.92
N TRP A 64 15.55 -7.69 -10.19
CA TRP A 64 16.96 -7.42 -10.51
C TRP A 64 17.30 -7.79 -11.96
N SER A 65 16.93 -9.01 -12.37
CA SER A 65 17.17 -9.50 -13.73
C SER A 65 16.39 -8.69 -14.77
N SER A 66 15.11 -8.41 -14.51
CA SER A 66 14.27 -7.63 -15.41
C SER A 66 14.81 -6.21 -15.60
N TYR A 67 15.18 -5.54 -14.52
CA TYR A 67 15.68 -4.17 -14.56
C TYR A 67 17.07 -4.10 -15.20
N ASN A 68 17.94 -5.11 -15.00
CA ASN A 68 19.20 -5.18 -15.72
C ASN A 68 19.00 -5.27 -17.24
N ASN A 69 18.01 -6.06 -17.70
CA ASN A 69 17.68 -6.14 -19.13
C ASN A 69 17.15 -4.80 -19.65
N LEU A 70 16.31 -4.10 -18.88
CA LEU A 70 15.82 -2.77 -19.25
C LEU A 70 16.96 -1.77 -19.36
N LEU A 71 17.86 -1.71 -18.37
CA LEU A 71 19.03 -0.83 -18.38
C LEU A 71 20.02 -1.15 -19.50
N ALA A 72 20.18 -2.42 -19.85
CA ALA A 72 21.00 -2.80 -21.01
C ALA A 72 20.39 -2.30 -22.33
N SER A 73 19.06 -2.33 -22.44
CA SER A 73 18.34 -1.86 -23.64
C SER A 73 18.24 -0.34 -23.74
N LYS A 74 18.10 0.34 -22.60
CA LYS A 74 17.97 1.79 -22.49
C LYS A 74 18.75 2.28 -21.26
N PRO A 75 20.04 2.61 -21.42
CA PRO A 75 20.92 2.96 -20.30
C PRO A 75 20.53 4.24 -19.55
N TYR A 76 19.69 5.09 -20.12
CA TYR A 76 19.14 6.24 -19.42
C TYR A 76 17.62 6.23 -19.53
N ASP A 77 16.95 5.79 -18.46
CA ASP A 77 15.49 5.86 -18.35
C ASP A 77 15.09 6.43 -16.99
N PRO A 78 14.92 7.76 -16.90
CA PRO A 78 14.64 8.39 -15.62
C PRO A 78 13.25 8.03 -15.07
N GLY A 79 12.33 7.55 -15.92
CA GLY A 79 11.07 6.96 -15.48
C GLY A 79 11.26 5.62 -14.78
N LEU A 80 12.15 4.75 -15.28
CA LEU A 80 12.52 3.51 -14.59
C LEU A 80 13.28 3.81 -13.29
N PHE A 81 14.12 4.84 -13.28
CA PHE A 81 14.85 5.25 -12.09
C PHE A 81 13.85 5.66 -11.00
N ALA A 82 12.99 6.62 -11.33
CA ALA A 82 12.03 7.22 -10.40
C ALA A 82 10.85 6.32 -10.04
N TRP A 83 10.49 5.30 -10.83
CA TRP A 83 9.32 4.45 -10.56
C TRP A 83 9.63 2.94 -10.48
N GLY A 84 10.91 2.58 -10.41
CA GLY A 84 11.38 1.21 -10.28
C GLY A 84 12.62 1.09 -9.40
N ILE A 85 13.75 1.64 -9.85
CA ILE A 85 15.06 1.40 -9.21
C ILE A 85 15.15 1.99 -7.81
N HIS A 86 14.62 3.20 -7.58
CA HIS A 86 14.73 3.78 -6.24
C HIS A 86 14.00 2.91 -5.21
N TYR A 87 12.83 2.34 -5.54
CA TYR A 87 12.13 1.40 -4.68
C TYR A 87 12.96 0.14 -4.38
N GLU A 88 13.65 -0.39 -5.40
CA GLU A 88 14.54 -1.53 -5.27
C GLU A 88 15.70 -1.23 -4.29
N ILE A 89 16.35 -0.07 -4.42
CA ILE A 89 17.43 0.37 -3.51
C ILE A 89 16.93 0.47 -2.06
N ARG A 90 15.81 1.17 -1.84
CA ARG A 90 15.24 1.38 -0.50
C ARG A 90 14.87 0.06 0.15
N SER A 91 14.25 -0.83 -0.62
CA SER A 91 13.92 -2.18 -0.19
C SER A 91 15.15 -3.02 0.17
N TYR A 92 16.25 -2.90 -0.57
CA TYR A 92 17.51 -3.56 -0.23
C TYR A 92 18.16 -3.00 1.04
N CYS A 93 18.05 -1.70 1.28
CA CYS A 93 18.49 -1.08 2.52
C CYS A 93 17.74 -1.64 3.73
N GLU A 94 16.41 -1.77 3.63
CA GLU A 94 15.58 -2.41 4.67
C GLU A 94 15.98 -3.86 4.90
N MET A 95 16.15 -4.65 3.84
CA MET A 95 16.52 -6.06 3.96
C MET A 95 17.92 -6.26 4.52
N TYR A 96 18.88 -5.39 4.20
CA TYR A 96 20.19 -5.43 4.85
C TYR A 96 20.07 -5.16 6.34
N ARG A 97 19.31 -4.14 6.77
CA ARG A 97 19.09 -3.85 8.20
C ARG A 97 18.45 -5.03 8.94
N LEU A 98 17.57 -5.77 8.27
CA LEU A 98 16.86 -6.91 8.85
C LEU A 98 17.68 -8.19 8.92
N THR A 99 18.53 -8.46 7.92
CA THR A 99 19.19 -9.76 7.75
C THR A 99 20.69 -9.72 7.91
N GLU A 100 21.29 -8.54 7.83
CA GLU A 100 22.73 -8.30 7.69
C GLU A 100 23.40 -9.04 6.51
N ASP A 101 22.61 -9.61 5.59
CA ASP A 101 23.11 -10.29 4.40
C ASP A 101 23.69 -9.27 3.42
N ARG A 102 24.99 -9.41 3.18
CA ARG A 102 25.77 -8.52 2.31
C ARG A 102 25.23 -8.43 0.89
N LEU A 103 24.51 -9.44 0.39
CA LEU A 103 23.86 -9.40 -0.91
C LEU A 103 23.03 -8.13 -1.09
N TRP A 104 22.26 -7.74 -0.07
CA TRP A 104 21.32 -6.63 -0.17
C TRP A 104 22.04 -5.28 -0.27
N ILE A 105 23.02 -5.03 0.61
CA ILE A 105 23.78 -3.78 0.55
C ILE A 105 24.63 -3.70 -0.73
N GLU A 106 25.17 -4.83 -1.21
CA GLU A 106 25.93 -4.87 -2.46
C GLU A 106 25.04 -4.54 -3.67
N ARG A 107 23.78 -5.01 -3.70
CA ARG A 107 22.82 -4.64 -4.74
C ARG A 107 22.38 -3.17 -4.64
N ALA A 108 22.15 -2.65 -3.44
CA ALA A 108 21.83 -1.24 -3.22
C ALA A 108 22.96 -0.35 -3.76
N VAL A 109 24.20 -0.62 -3.35
CA VAL A 109 25.39 0.11 -3.80
C VAL A 109 25.58 0.03 -5.31
N ALA A 110 25.36 -1.14 -5.93
CA ALA A 110 25.46 -1.29 -7.38
C ALA A 110 24.45 -0.39 -8.13
N ARG A 111 23.23 -0.23 -7.61
CA ARG A 111 22.24 0.70 -8.18
C ARG A 111 22.59 2.17 -7.90
N CYS A 112 23.09 2.49 -6.71
CA CYS A 112 23.56 3.84 -6.41
C CYS A 112 24.75 4.25 -7.30
N ASP A 113 25.72 3.35 -7.54
CA ASP A 113 26.83 3.59 -8.48
C ASP A 113 26.31 3.84 -9.90
N TYR A 114 25.29 3.10 -10.33
CA TYR A 114 24.66 3.31 -11.63
C TYR A 114 23.98 4.67 -11.73
N LEU A 115 23.13 5.03 -10.76
CA LEU A 115 22.48 6.33 -10.73
C LEU A 115 23.51 7.47 -10.67
N TYR A 116 24.56 7.30 -9.88
CA TYR A 116 25.66 8.24 -9.80
C TYR A 116 26.36 8.42 -11.16
N SER A 117 26.62 7.34 -11.90
CA SER A 117 27.34 7.44 -13.19
C SER A 117 26.55 8.18 -14.28
N VAL A 118 25.23 8.23 -14.16
CA VAL A 118 24.34 8.88 -15.14
C VAL A 118 23.68 10.17 -14.61
N ARG A 119 24.15 10.71 -13.49
CA ARG A 119 23.55 11.89 -12.84
C ARG A 119 23.74 13.21 -13.61
N ASP A 120 24.55 13.25 -14.66
CA ASP A 120 24.89 14.49 -15.38
C ASP A 120 25.05 14.16 -16.88
N VAL A 121 24.00 13.57 -17.46
CA VAL A 121 24.01 13.20 -18.88
C VAL A 121 23.82 14.39 -19.82
N ASN A 122 23.29 15.51 -19.31
CA ASN A 122 23.18 16.77 -20.03
C ASN A 122 24.50 17.58 -19.99
N GLY A 123 25.41 17.30 -19.05
CA GLY A 123 26.77 17.83 -19.03
C GLY A 123 26.88 19.26 -18.50
N ASP A 124 25.92 19.68 -17.68
CA ASP A 124 25.92 21.02 -17.08
C ASP A 124 26.72 21.08 -15.75
N GLY A 125 27.20 19.93 -15.27
CA GLY A 125 27.98 19.79 -14.05
C GLY A 125 27.12 19.71 -12.79
N ILE A 126 25.80 19.68 -12.90
CA ILE A 126 24.85 19.63 -11.79
C ILE A 126 24.17 18.26 -11.80
N PRO A 127 24.26 17.48 -10.70
CA PRO A 127 23.58 16.20 -10.64
C PRO A 127 22.06 16.36 -10.73
N SER A 128 21.42 15.59 -11.61
CA SER A 128 19.98 15.52 -11.83
C SER A 128 19.63 14.35 -12.76
N TRP A 129 18.46 13.75 -12.56
CA TRP A 129 17.95 12.67 -13.43
C TRP A 129 16.77 13.13 -14.28
N GLY A 130 16.92 14.30 -14.91
CA GLY A 130 15.89 14.92 -15.73
C GLY A 130 15.48 14.16 -17.00
N ASN A 131 14.34 14.57 -17.55
CA ASN A 131 13.80 14.13 -18.83
C ASN A 131 14.30 15.05 -19.95
N TYR A 132 15.52 14.92 -20.42
CA TYR A 132 16.16 15.97 -21.24
C TYR A 132 15.80 15.94 -22.72
N ASN A 133 15.60 14.76 -23.30
CA ASN A 133 15.24 14.58 -24.72
C ASN A 133 14.88 13.10 -25.00
N ALA A 134 14.61 12.78 -26.27
CA ALA A 134 14.28 11.42 -26.71
C ALA A 134 15.38 10.38 -26.40
N THR A 135 16.65 10.78 -26.32
CA THR A 135 17.77 9.90 -25.97
C THR A 135 17.91 9.77 -24.45
N TYR A 136 17.93 10.91 -23.76
CA TYR A 136 18.11 11.01 -22.31
C TYR A 136 16.79 11.34 -21.62
N GLY A 137 15.79 10.48 -21.81
CA GLY A 137 14.45 10.72 -21.29
C GLY A 137 13.48 9.60 -21.59
N ASN A 138 12.21 9.81 -21.27
CA ASN A 138 11.13 8.87 -21.45
C ASN A 138 9.94 9.57 -22.13
N SER A 139 9.64 9.16 -23.36
CA SER A 139 8.61 9.76 -24.21
C SER A 139 7.20 9.70 -23.61
N ARG A 140 6.96 8.81 -22.63
CA ARG A 140 5.72 8.81 -21.84
C ARG A 140 5.45 10.18 -21.19
N TYR A 141 6.50 10.90 -20.82
CA TYR A 141 6.42 12.19 -20.12
C TYR A 141 6.68 13.39 -21.03
N GLU A 142 6.85 13.18 -22.34
CA GLU A 142 7.08 14.26 -23.31
C GLU A 142 6.00 15.35 -23.25
N ARG A 143 4.75 14.97 -22.97
CA ARG A 143 3.61 15.90 -22.83
C ARG A 143 3.75 16.85 -21.63
N GLU A 144 4.54 16.48 -20.62
CA GLU A 144 4.86 17.34 -19.47
C GLU A 144 6.10 18.20 -19.70
N GLY A 145 6.81 17.97 -20.81
CA GLY A 145 8.02 18.70 -21.22
C GLY A 145 9.29 17.88 -21.07
N TRP A 146 10.30 18.26 -21.86
CA TRP A 146 11.66 17.78 -21.69
C TRP A 146 12.38 18.65 -20.66
N ARG A 147 12.27 18.26 -19.38
CA ARG A 147 12.77 19.02 -18.23
C ARG A 147 13.12 18.11 -17.06
N GLU A 148 13.70 18.70 -16.04
CA GLU A 148 13.88 18.06 -14.74
C GLU A 148 12.54 18.01 -13.96
N PHE A 149 12.37 16.96 -13.17
CA PHE A 149 11.19 16.77 -12.32
C PHE A 149 11.65 16.57 -10.88
N GLY A 150 11.21 17.44 -9.98
CA GLY A 150 11.60 17.46 -8.57
C GLY A 150 11.12 16.23 -7.83
N VAL A 151 10.02 15.63 -8.27
CA VAL A 151 9.61 14.33 -7.78
C VAL A 151 10.64 13.23 -8.10
N TRP A 152 11.27 13.25 -9.27
CA TRP A 152 12.27 12.24 -9.65
C TRP A 152 13.55 12.43 -8.86
N ASP A 153 14.07 13.66 -8.82
CA ASP A 153 15.25 13.98 -8.03
C ASP A 153 15.02 13.70 -6.55
N GLY A 154 13.86 14.06 -6.00
CA GLY A 154 13.47 13.74 -4.63
C GLY A 154 13.51 12.24 -4.31
N VAL A 155 12.80 11.41 -5.08
CA VAL A 155 12.77 9.96 -4.77
C VAL A 155 14.12 9.26 -5.01
N LEU A 156 14.91 9.71 -5.99
CA LEU A 156 16.23 9.15 -6.29
C LEU A 156 17.26 9.54 -5.24
N THR A 157 17.27 10.80 -4.82
CA THR A 157 18.13 11.27 -3.74
C THR A 157 17.74 10.64 -2.40
N THR A 158 16.45 10.37 -2.15
CA THR A 158 15.99 9.59 -0.98
C THR A 158 16.64 8.20 -0.97
N ALA A 159 16.70 7.50 -2.11
CA ALA A 159 17.33 6.18 -2.18
C ALA A 159 18.85 6.23 -1.94
N LEU A 160 19.53 7.27 -2.45
CA LEU A 160 20.95 7.49 -2.20
C LEU A 160 21.22 7.75 -0.72
N ILE A 161 20.48 8.67 -0.09
CA ILE A 161 20.71 9.04 1.32
C ILE A 161 20.36 7.90 2.28
N GLU A 162 19.35 7.09 1.99
CA GLU A 162 19.06 5.89 2.79
C GLU A 162 20.20 4.84 2.70
N THR A 163 20.84 4.71 1.53
CA THR A 163 22.03 3.86 1.38
C THR A 163 23.21 4.41 2.16
N VAL A 164 23.41 5.74 2.15
CA VAL A 164 24.42 6.42 2.98
C VAL A 164 24.16 6.14 4.47
N GLN A 165 22.92 6.30 4.94
CA GLN A 165 22.54 6.00 6.32
C GLN A 165 22.93 4.57 6.71
N VAL A 166 22.56 3.57 5.91
CA VAL A 166 22.91 2.16 6.18
C VAL A 166 24.43 1.96 6.31
N ILE A 167 25.22 2.54 5.40
CA ILE A 167 26.68 2.41 5.43
C ILE A 167 27.27 3.08 6.68
N LEU A 168 26.79 4.27 7.06
CA LEU A 168 27.33 5.04 8.17
C LEU A 168 26.88 4.55 9.55
N GLU A 169 25.67 3.98 9.65
CA GLU A 169 25.10 3.42 10.88
C GLU A 169 25.76 2.09 11.26
N ASN A 170 26.10 1.25 10.28
CA ASN A 170 26.73 -0.05 10.52
C ASN A 170 28.26 0.08 10.67
N GLN A 171 28.79 -0.37 11.81
CA GLN A 171 30.23 -0.23 12.11
C GLN A 171 31.14 -0.95 11.10
N ASN A 172 30.75 -2.15 10.64
CA ASN A 172 31.54 -2.94 9.70
C ASN A 172 31.52 -2.32 8.29
N LEU A 173 30.37 -1.84 7.83
CA LEU A 173 30.26 -1.14 6.55
C LEU A 173 31.03 0.18 6.56
N ARG A 174 30.89 0.98 7.63
CA ARG A 174 31.60 2.25 7.79
C ARG A 174 33.11 2.10 7.84
N ALA A 175 33.61 1.00 8.42
CA ALA A 175 35.05 0.70 8.48
C ALA A 175 35.63 0.31 7.11
N ASN A 176 34.80 -0.10 6.15
CA ASN A 176 35.23 -0.37 4.79
C ASN A 176 35.45 0.94 4.04
N GLN A 177 36.72 1.26 3.73
CA GLN A 177 37.10 2.51 3.08
C GLN A 177 36.38 2.73 1.74
N THR A 178 36.26 1.70 0.90
CA THR A 178 35.57 1.81 -0.40
C THR A 178 34.09 2.16 -0.24
N LEU A 179 33.40 1.53 0.72
CA LEU A 179 31.99 1.84 0.98
C LEU A 179 31.83 3.24 1.57
N ARG A 180 32.74 3.66 2.45
CA ARG A 180 32.73 5.00 3.01
C ARG A 180 32.94 6.07 1.94
N GLU A 181 33.92 5.92 1.06
CA GLU A 181 34.15 6.84 -0.06
C GLU A 181 32.94 6.92 -1.00
N LYS A 182 32.26 5.79 -1.24
CA LYS A 182 30.99 5.79 -2.00
C LYS A 182 29.90 6.56 -1.27
N ALA A 183 29.71 6.30 0.03
CA ALA A 183 28.73 7.00 0.84
C ALA A 183 28.97 8.52 0.83
N ASP A 184 30.23 8.96 0.98
CA ASP A 184 30.60 10.38 0.93
C ASP A 184 30.25 11.01 -0.43
N ARG A 185 30.50 10.31 -1.55
CA ARG A 185 30.11 10.79 -2.89
C ARG A 185 28.60 10.87 -3.10
N TYR A 186 27.86 9.88 -2.60
CA TYR A 186 26.40 9.90 -2.70
C TYR A 186 25.81 11.01 -1.83
N LEU A 187 26.33 11.21 -0.62
CA LEU A 187 25.92 12.29 0.27
C LEU A 187 26.14 13.66 -0.36
N GLU A 188 27.32 13.90 -0.95
CA GLU A 188 27.61 15.16 -1.64
C GLU A 188 26.68 15.37 -2.86
N THR A 189 26.37 14.30 -3.58
CA THR A 189 25.41 14.34 -4.71
C THR A 189 24.02 14.76 -4.22
N VAL A 190 23.51 14.10 -3.18
CA VAL A 190 22.20 14.42 -2.57
C VAL A 190 22.17 15.87 -2.10
N LYS A 191 23.22 16.30 -1.39
CA LYS A 191 23.34 17.67 -0.91
C LYS A 191 23.31 18.68 -2.05
N THR A 192 24.06 18.44 -3.12
CA THR A 192 24.11 19.33 -4.29
C THR A 192 22.75 19.48 -4.95
N VAL A 193 22.02 18.36 -5.14
CA VAL A 193 20.66 18.38 -5.70
C VAL A 193 19.72 19.21 -4.82
N ILE A 194 19.66 18.92 -3.52
CA ILE A 194 18.71 19.59 -2.61
C ILE A 194 19.04 21.08 -2.44
N ASP A 195 20.31 21.42 -2.26
CA ASP A 195 20.75 22.81 -2.13
C ASP A 195 20.41 23.63 -3.41
N ARG A 196 20.38 22.99 -4.61
CA ARG A 196 19.93 23.65 -5.85
C ARG A 196 18.45 24.04 -5.78
N TYR A 197 17.59 23.14 -5.29
CA TYR A 197 16.15 23.40 -5.15
C TYR A 197 15.83 24.53 -4.18
N HIS A 198 16.74 24.91 -3.28
CA HIS A 198 16.57 26.06 -2.38
C HIS A 198 16.32 27.38 -3.13
N ASN A 199 16.78 27.49 -4.37
CA ASN A 199 16.52 28.63 -5.25
C ASN A 199 15.17 28.54 -6.00
N ALA A 200 14.56 27.36 -6.05
CA ALA A 200 13.30 27.07 -6.74
C ALA A 200 12.15 27.02 -5.74
N TRP A 201 11.96 28.10 -4.99
CA TRP A 201 11.04 28.17 -3.85
C TRP A 201 10.02 29.30 -4.01
N THR A 202 8.77 29.00 -3.69
CA THR A 202 7.71 30.01 -3.53
C THR A 202 7.23 30.05 -2.09
N ASP A 203 7.30 31.23 -1.47
CA ASP A 203 6.60 31.50 -0.22
C ASP A 203 5.12 31.77 -0.50
N ILE A 204 4.24 31.04 0.21
CA ILE A 204 2.78 31.20 0.12
C ILE A 204 2.28 32.17 1.18
N SER A 205 2.76 32.01 2.41
CA SER A 205 2.43 32.85 3.57
C SER A 205 3.49 32.64 4.65
N GLU A 206 3.35 33.32 5.81
CA GLU A 206 4.27 33.15 6.92
C GLU A 206 4.35 31.67 7.35
N GLY A 207 5.54 31.09 7.23
CA GLY A 207 5.80 29.68 7.60
C GLY A 207 5.21 28.66 6.63
N MET A 208 4.82 29.04 5.40
CA MET A 208 4.29 28.12 4.39
C MET A 208 4.87 28.41 3.01
N GLY A 209 5.23 27.36 2.28
CA GLY A 209 5.73 27.47 0.92
C GLY A 209 5.97 26.10 0.30
N TYR A 210 6.43 26.10 -0.94
CA TYR A 210 6.69 24.87 -1.70
C TYR A 210 7.87 25.04 -2.65
N TYR A 211 8.52 23.91 -2.95
CA TYR A 211 9.46 23.82 -4.06
C TYR A 211 8.74 23.70 -5.39
N TRP A 212 9.25 24.41 -6.39
CA TRP A 212 8.85 24.19 -7.78
C TRP A 212 9.22 22.78 -8.21
N ASP A 213 8.45 22.24 -9.15
CA ASP A 213 8.74 20.92 -9.70
C ASP A 213 9.96 20.92 -10.64
N SER A 214 10.35 22.06 -11.21
CA SER A 214 11.61 22.20 -11.95
C SER A 214 12.47 23.27 -11.28
N PRO A 215 13.80 23.07 -11.14
CA PRO A 215 14.69 24.10 -10.62
C PRO A 215 14.73 25.38 -11.47
N GLU A 216 14.38 25.28 -12.75
CA GLU A 216 14.46 26.40 -13.70
C GLU A 216 13.25 27.34 -13.61
N GLU A 217 12.05 26.79 -13.46
CA GLU A 217 10.80 27.57 -13.46
C GLU A 217 9.63 26.83 -12.81
N ASP A 218 8.71 27.59 -12.22
CA ASP A 218 7.43 27.07 -11.70
C ASP A 218 6.38 26.92 -12.82
N VAL A 219 6.42 25.78 -13.50
CA VAL A 219 5.51 25.50 -14.63
C VAL A 219 4.13 25.02 -14.18
N THR A 220 4.04 24.41 -13.00
CA THR A 220 2.84 23.65 -12.58
C THR A 220 2.15 24.22 -11.36
N GLY A 221 2.85 25.02 -10.55
CA GLY A 221 2.49 25.26 -9.15
C GLY A 221 2.62 23.98 -8.31
N PRO A 222 2.16 24.00 -7.06
CA PRO A 222 2.42 22.95 -6.09
C PRO A 222 1.62 21.67 -6.35
N ILE A 223 2.35 20.58 -6.57
CA ILE A 223 1.82 19.23 -6.59
C ILE A 223 2.40 18.49 -5.38
N VAL A 224 1.53 17.90 -4.55
CA VAL A 224 1.87 17.47 -3.18
C VAL A 224 3.02 16.48 -3.19
N ASN A 225 2.87 15.39 -3.93
CA ASN A 225 3.86 14.33 -3.99
C ASN A 225 5.21 14.80 -4.56
N ARG A 226 5.22 15.88 -5.36
CA ARG A 226 6.45 16.38 -6.00
C ARG A 226 7.32 17.15 -5.03
N PHE A 227 6.75 18.11 -4.29
CA PHE A 227 7.51 18.81 -3.26
C PHE A 227 7.74 17.92 -2.02
N ALA A 228 6.82 17.00 -1.72
CA ALA A 228 6.96 16.05 -0.62
C ALA A 228 8.17 15.11 -0.83
N ALA A 229 8.42 14.65 -2.06
CA ALA A 229 9.58 13.83 -2.37
C ALA A 229 10.91 14.54 -2.04
N LEU A 230 11.03 15.83 -2.38
CA LEU A 230 12.19 16.65 -2.00
C LEU A 230 12.28 16.83 -0.48
N GLY A 231 11.14 17.11 0.17
CA GLY A 231 11.06 17.27 1.63
C GLY A 231 11.47 16.01 2.41
N ILE A 232 11.15 14.81 1.90
CA ILE A 232 11.60 13.54 2.49
C ILE A 232 13.13 13.45 2.47
N THR A 233 13.76 13.71 1.32
CA THR A 233 15.23 13.71 1.21
C THR A 233 15.85 14.75 2.14
N GLU A 234 15.27 15.94 2.22
CA GLU A 234 15.81 17.04 3.01
C GLU A 234 15.76 16.76 4.51
N ILE A 235 14.67 16.17 5.02
CA ILE A 235 14.60 15.68 6.41
C ILE A 235 15.67 14.60 6.65
N LYS A 236 15.90 13.70 5.70
CA LYS A 236 16.95 12.66 5.82
C LYS A 236 18.37 13.23 5.77
N LEU A 237 18.59 14.33 5.03
CA LEU A 237 19.85 15.07 5.10
C LEU A 237 20.09 15.62 6.51
N TYR A 238 19.06 16.17 7.17
CA TYR A 238 19.16 16.55 8.58
C TYR A 238 19.51 15.36 9.47
N GLU A 239 18.89 14.18 9.28
CA GLU A 239 19.21 12.98 10.07
C GLU A 239 20.68 12.53 9.93
N VAL A 240 21.30 12.76 8.78
CA VAL A 240 22.72 12.41 8.53
C VAL A 240 23.69 13.50 8.96
N LEU A 241 23.39 14.77 8.66
CA LEU A 241 24.31 15.90 8.84
C LEU A 241 24.13 16.64 10.17
N GLY A 242 22.94 16.55 10.77
CA GLY A 242 22.57 17.33 11.96
C GLY A 242 22.41 18.84 11.71
N ASP A 243 22.40 19.29 10.45
CA ASP A 243 22.28 20.71 10.09
C ASP A 243 20.81 21.14 10.04
N PRO A 244 20.33 21.97 10.99
CA PRO A 244 18.92 22.31 11.12
C PRO A 244 18.37 23.14 9.95
N LYS A 245 19.21 23.70 9.06
CA LYS A 245 18.73 24.41 7.87
C LYS A 245 17.85 23.51 6.99
N TYR A 246 18.15 22.21 6.97
CA TYR A 246 17.41 21.20 6.21
C TYR A 246 16.05 20.84 6.83
N LEU A 247 15.63 21.46 7.94
CA LEU A 247 14.27 21.34 8.45
C LEU A 247 13.39 22.55 8.15
N VAL A 248 13.97 23.68 7.72
CA VAL A 248 13.23 24.94 7.52
C VAL A 248 12.20 24.80 6.39
N LYS A 249 12.63 24.34 5.22
CA LYS A 249 11.76 24.20 4.05
C LYS A 249 10.79 23.02 4.19
N PRO A 250 11.19 21.85 4.73
CA PRO A 250 10.24 20.79 5.07
C PRO A 250 9.17 21.22 6.08
N ALA A 251 9.50 22.03 7.08
CA ALA A 251 8.50 22.57 8.01
C ALA A 251 7.44 23.43 7.30
N ALA A 252 7.89 24.30 6.39
CA ALA A 252 7.00 25.15 5.62
C ALA A 252 6.13 24.36 4.63
N MET A 253 6.69 23.34 3.97
CA MET A 253 5.94 22.42 3.10
C MET A 253 4.93 21.59 3.89
N ALA A 254 5.28 21.11 5.08
CA ALA A 254 4.38 20.35 5.95
C ALA A 254 3.20 21.21 6.45
N ALA A 255 3.47 22.46 6.86
CA ALA A 255 2.43 23.41 7.23
C ALA A 255 1.49 23.71 6.05
N PHE A 256 2.07 23.93 4.86
CA PHE A 256 1.30 24.16 3.64
C PHE A 256 0.45 22.95 3.24
N PHE A 257 1.02 21.74 3.27
CA PHE A 257 0.27 20.52 3.00
C PHE A 257 -0.89 20.34 3.98
N LYS A 258 -0.62 20.49 5.29
CA LYS A 258 -1.62 20.37 6.35
C LYS A 258 -2.78 21.35 6.20
N MET A 259 -2.50 22.60 5.80
CA MET A 259 -3.52 23.61 5.55
C MET A 259 -4.50 23.20 4.43
N ASN A 260 -4.02 22.41 3.46
CA ASN A 260 -4.81 21.97 2.32
C ASN A 260 -5.51 20.60 2.51
N LEU A 261 -5.33 19.95 3.67
CA LEU A 261 -6.04 18.71 3.99
C LEU A 261 -7.50 19.00 4.34
N GLN A 262 -8.42 18.23 3.75
CA GLN A 262 -9.85 18.32 4.02
C GLN A 262 -10.26 17.26 5.04
N LEU A 263 -11.10 17.63 6.01
CA LEU A 263 -11.61 16.70 7.01
C LEU A 263 -12.97 16.15 6.58
N ARG A 264 -13.10 14.82 6.51
CA ARG A 264 -14.37 14.12 6.27
C ARG A 264 -14.49 12.94 7.22
N ASP A 265 -15.50 12.97 8.10
CA ASP A 265 -15.76 11.92 9.09
C ASP A 265 -14.52 11.53 9.93
N GLY A 266 -13.77 12.54 10.36
CA GLY A 266 -12.54 12.34 11.14
C GLY A 266 -11.33 11.86 10.34
N ALA A 267 -11.43 11.70 9.03
CA ALA A 267 -10.33 11.32 8.14
C ALA A 267 -9.83 12.49 7.29
N TYR A 268 -8.57 12.43 6.86
CA TYR A 268 -8.02 13.36 5.89
C TYR A 268 -8.25 12.91 4.45
N ILE A 269 -8.84 13.79 3.64
CA ILE A 269 -8.93 13.66 2.20
C ILE A 269 -8.15 14.81 1.58
N TRP A 270 -7.42 14.54 0.51
CA TRP A 270 -6.66 15.58 -0.18
C TRP A 270 -6.61 15.34 -1.68
N THR A 271 -6.18 16.38 -2.37
CA THR A 271 -6.05 16.43 -3.82
C THR A 271 -4.59 16.30 -4.23
N TYR A 272 -4.37 15.79 -5.43
CA TYR A 272 -3.04 15.61 -6.04
C TYR A 272 -2.23 16.91 -6.11
N ALA A 273 -2.92 18.02 -6.40
CA ALA A 273 -2.33 19.34 -6.40
C ALA A 273 -3.18 20.31 -5.58
N VAL A 274 -2.55 21.36 -5.08
CA VAL A 274 -3.17 22.37 -4.20
C VAL A 274 -3.05 23.76 -4.83
N PRO A 275 -3.92 24.73 -4.52
CA PRO A 275 -3.77 26.10 -5.04
C PRO A 275 -2.39 26.69 -4.68
N PRO A 276 -1.71 27.42 -5.58
CA PRO A 276 -2.18 27.94 -6.87
C PRO A 276 -1.90 27.03 -8.08
N SER A 277 -1.76 25.70 -7.91
CA SER A 277 -1.44 24.80 -9.01
C SER A 277 -2.45 24.88 -10.16
N ARG A 278 -1.97 24.65 -11.39
CA ARG A 278 -2.83 24.52 -12.56
C ARG A 278 -3.60 23.19 -12.63
N TYR A 279 -3.23 22.20 -11.81
CA TYR A 279 -3.79 20.84 -11.81
C TYR A 279 -4.80 20.58 -10.68
N THR A 280 -5.75 21.49 -10.48
CA THR A 280 -6.71 21.39 -9.37
C THR A 280 -7.81 20.34 -9.59
N GLY A 281 -8.30 19.75 -8.49
CA GLY A 281 -9.58 19.02 -8.46
C GLY A 281 -9.49 17.50 -8.57
N SER A 282 -8.32 16.92 -8.84
CA SER A 282 -8.13 15.47 -8.78
C SER A 282 -7.83 15.01 -7.36
N ILE A 283 -8.60 14.04 -6.85
CA ILE A 283 -8.32 13.37 -5.58
C ILE A 283 -7.02 12.57 -5.71
N GLU A 284 -6.21 12.58 -4.64
CA GLU A 284 -4.95 11.85 -4.62
C GLU A 284 -5.15 10.34 -4.76
N ASP A 285 -4.32 9.68 -5.57
CA ASP A 285 -4.26 8.22 -5.64
C ASP A 285 -3.39 7.60 -4.55
N ILE A 286 -3.65 6.34 -4.23
CA ILE A 286 -2.92 5.65 -3.17
C ILE A 286 -1.43 5.40 -3.52
N SER A 287 -1.01 5.57 -4.78
CA SER A 287 0.38 5.42 -5.20
C SER A 287 1.18 6.71 -4.99
N HIS A 288 0.70 7.87 -5.41
CA HIS A 288 1.35 9.14 -5.12
C HIS A 288 1.13 9.57 -3.66
N GLY A 289 -0.09 9.36 -3.13
CA GLY A 289 -0.41 9.60 -1.72
C GLY A 289 0.43 8.81 -0.72
N ALA A 290 1.10 7.74 -1.16
CA ALA A 290 2.11 7.04 -0.37
C ALA A 290 3.36 7.89 -0.08
N ILE A 291 3.74 8.78 -1.01
CA ILE A 291 4.85 9.74 -0.84
C ILE A 291 4.40 10.84 0.12
N ASP A 292 3.20 11.38 -0.07
CA ASP A 292 2.61 12.41 0.79
C ASP A 292 2.52 11.93 2.24
N LEU A 293 2.07 10.69 2.43
CA LEU A 293 1.98 10.04 3.72
C LEU A 293 3.35 9.87 4.37
N GLU A 294 4.34 9.40 3.61
CA GLU A 294 5.71 9.26 4.12
C GLU A 294 6.27 10.60 4.59
N PHE A 295 6.07 11.66 3.80
CA PHE A 295 6.45 13.02 4.18
C PHE A 295 5.73 13.49 5.44
N ALA A 296 4.42 13.29 5.55
CA ALA A 296 3.65 13.66 6.74
C ALA A 296 4.10 12.92 8.00
N ILE A 297 4.47 11.64 7.89
CA ILE A 297 4.98 10.82 9.00
C ILE A 297 6.38 11.30 9.42
N LEU A 298 7.28 11.59 8.47
CA LEU A 298 8.60 12.15 8.79
C LEU A 298 8.47 13.54 9.42
N ALA A 299 7.61 14.39 8.88
CA ALA A 299 7.29 15.68 9.45
C ALA A 299 6.76 15.55 10.89
N TYR A 300 5.85 14.61 11.17
CA TYR A 300 5.41 14.31 12.53
C TYR A 300 6.56 13.89 13.45
N ARG A 301 7.43 12.97 13.01
CA ARG A 301 8.58 12.47 13.81
C ARG A 301 9.55 13.58 14.19
N HIS A 302 9.68 14.60 13.33
CA HIS A 302 10.56 15.76 13.56
C HIS A 302 9.81 17.00 14.09
N ASN A 303 8.55 16.86 14.53
CA ASN A 303 7.70 17.95 15.05
C ASN A 303 7.47 19.12 14.06
N LEU A 304 7.37 18.80 12.77
CA LEU A 304 7.15 19.74 11.68
C LEU A 304 5.65 19.80 11.31
N ALA A 305 4.90 20.70 11.93
CA ALA A 305 3.48 21.01 11.70
C ALA A 305 2.45 19.89 12.00
N PHE A 306 2.76 18.62 11.75
CA PHE A 306 1.89 17.47 12.03
C PHE A 306 2.05 16.96 13.47
N ASN A 307 0.93 16.49 14.05
CA ASN A 307 0.87 15.97 15.41
C ASN A 307 0.12 14.62 15.48
N LYS A 308 -0.04 14.08 16.70
CA LYS A 308 -0.68 12.77 16.92
C LYS A 308 -2.11 12.70 16.40
N THR A 309 -2.90 13.77 16.55
CA THR A 309 -4.26 13.83 16.01
C THR A 309 -4.26 13.73 14.50
N ASP A 310 -3.29 14.36 13.83
CA ASP A 310 -3.17 14.28 12.38
C ASP A 310 -2.83 12.86 11.91
N MET A 311 -1.94 12.15 12.62
CA MET A 311 -1.63 10.74 12.32
C MET A 311 -2.87 9.85 12.46
N GLN A 312 -3.70 10.09 13.48
CA GLN A 312 -4.98 9.38 13.65
C GLN A 312 -5.98 9.70 12.52
N ARG A 313 -5.95 10.91 11.94
CA ARG A 313 -6.77 11.25 10.77
C ARG A 313 -6.30 10.53 9.49
N PHE A 314 -5.00 10.33 9.30
CA PHE A 314 -4.48 9.49 8.21
C PHE A 314 -4.81 8.01 8.41
N VAL A 315 -4.75 7.50 9.65
CA VAL A 315 -5.27 6.16 10.00
C VAL A 315 -6.74 6.04 9.61
N ALA A 316 -7.56 7.03 9.95
CA ALA A 316 -8.98 7.06 9.59
C ALA A 316 -9.18 7.11 8.07
N THR A 317 -8.34 7.82 7.30
CA THR A 317 -8.35 7.77 5.83
C THR A 317 -8.20 6.36 5.32
N TYR A 318 -7.18 5.65 5.83
CA TYR A 318 -6.94 4.29 5.41
C TYR A 318 -8.11 3.37 5.78
N LYS A 319 -8.55 3.37 7.04
CA LYS A 319 -9.57 2.43 7.53
C LYS A 319 -10.98 2.72 6.98
N ASN A 320 -11.36 3.98 6.85
CA ASN A 320 -12.73 4.36 6.50
C ASN A 320 -12.95 4.45 4.99
N PHE A 321 -11.92 4.79 4.21
CA PHE A 321 -12.06 5.08 2.79
C PHE A 321 -11.25 4.14 1.90
N ILE A 322 -9.99 3.89 2.23
CA ILE A 322 -9.11 3.07 1.39
C ILE A 322 -9.43 1.58 1.57
N TRP A 323 -9.39 1.06 2.79
CA TRP A 323 -9.70 -0.34 3.09
C TRP A 323 -11.16 -0.67 2.75
N LYS A 324 -11.37 -1.73 1.95
CA LYS A 324 -12.70 -2.16 1.50
C LYS A 324 -13.22 -3.40 2.21
N GLY A 325 -12.33 -4.18 2.82
CA GLY A 325 -12.71 -5.36 3.59
C GLY A 325 -11.95 -6.63 3.23
N PHE A 326 -12.12 -7.63 4.08
CA PHE A 326 -11.44 -8.92 4.08
C PHE A 326 -11.85 -9.84 2.92
N ASN A 327 -13.03 -9.65 2.34
CA ASN A 327 -13.53 -10.41 1.19
C ASN A 327 -14.01 -9.53 0.03
N ARG A 328 -13.63 -8.25 0.02
CA ARG A 328 -13.89 -7.34 -1.11
C ARG A 328 -12.71 -7.32 -2.06
N LYS A 329 -13.00 -7.32 -3.37
CA LYS A 329 -12.00 -7.14 -4.43
C LYS A 329 -12.36 -5.90 -5.26
N PRO A 330 -11.43 -4.95 -5.47
CA PRO A 330 -10.12 -4.86 -4.81
C PRO A 330 -10.27 -4.68 -3.28
N HIS A 331 -9.24 -5.09 -2.52
CA HIS A 331 -9.21 -4.92 -1.05
C HIS A 331 -9.05 -3.46 -0.64
N VAL A 332 -8.53 -2.63 -1.54
CA VAL A 332 -8.33 -1.20 -1.32
C VAL A 332 -8.93 -0.37 -2.45
N ALA A 333 -9.34 0.84 -2.12
CA ALA A 333 -9.64 1.90 -3.08
C ALA A 333 -8.38 2.31 -3.85
N THR A 334 -8.55 2.94 -5.02
CA THR A 334 -7.43 3.52 -5.76
C THR A 334 -7.15 4.97 -5.40
N ARG A 335 -8.11 5.64 -4.73
CA ARG A 335 -8.02 7.04 -4.28
C ARG A 335 -8.25 7.16 -2.78
N VAL A 336 -7.69 8.21 -2.16
CA VAL A 336 -7.77 8.44 -0.71
C VAL A 336 -9.20 8.73 -0.21
N ASP A 337 -10.10 9.16 -1.10
CA ASP A 337 -11.52 9.36 -0.80
C ASP A 337 -12.37 8.08 -0.89
N GLY A 338 -11.75 6.95 -1.22
CA GLY A 338 -12.41 5.66 -1.34
C GLY A 338 -12.93 5.33 -2.74
N THR A 339 -12.71 6.19 -3.73
CA THR A 339 -13.04 5.91 -5.13
C THR A 339 -12.19 4.76 -5.68
N VAL A 340 -12.80 3.90 -6.50
CA VAL A 340 -12.13 2.81 -7.22
C VAL A 340 -12.18 3.12 -8.72
N THR A 341 -11.02 3.10 -9.37
CA THR A 341 -10.87 3.32 -10.81
C THR A 341 -10.04 2.19 -11.43
N SER A 342 -10.13 2.01 -12.75
CA SER A 342 -9.35 1.01 -13.49
C SER A 342 -7.86 1.37 -13.67
N ASP A 343 -7.54 2.66 -13.49
CA ASP A 343 -6.29 3.23 -14.03
C ASP A 343 -5.10 3.11 -13.05
N TYR A 344 -5.34 2.60 -11.84
CA TYR A 344 -4.36 2.58 -10.75
C TYR A 344 -4.32 1.24 -10.03
N SER A 345 -3.18 0.94 -9.40
CA SER A 345 -2.92 -0.35 -8.75
C SER A 345 -3.86 -0.59 -7.56
N GLY A 346 -4.38 -1.81 -7.45
CA GLY A 346 -5.17 -2.27 -6.30
C GLY A 346 -4.37 -2.55 -5.03
N ALA A 347 -3.19 -1.95 -4.90
CA ALA A 347 -2.28 -1.97 -3.74
C ALA A 347 -1.23 -0.85 -3.91
N SER A 348 -0.62 -0.43 -2.80
CA SER A 348 0.49 0.54 -2.82
C SER A 348 1.37 0.36 -1.58
N ARG A 349 2.65 0.72 -1.72
CA ARG A 349 3.62 0.80 -0.61
C ARG A 349 3.27 1.93 0.36
N ASN A 350 4.05 2.02 1.43
CA ASN A 350 4.04 3.00 2.51
C ASN A 350 2.78 3.08 3.40
N TRP A 351 1.62 2.56 2.98
CA TRP A 351 0.43 2.57 3.83
C TRP A 351 0.59 1.76 5.11
N VAL A 352 1.45 0.74 5.09
CA VAL A 352 1.83 -0.03 6.29
C VAL A 352 2.55 0.80 7.35
N LEU A 353 3.14 1.96 7.02
CA LEU A 353 3.79 2.84 8.01
C LEU A 353 2.78 3.34 9.06
N LEU A 354 1.49 3.42 8.71
CA LEU A 354 0.44 3.80 9.65
C LEU A 354 0.21 2.76 10.76
N SER A 355 0.77 1.54 10.63
CA SER A 355 0.76 0.53 11.69
C SER A 355 1.43 0.98 12.98
N ALA A 356 2.36 1.94 12.91
CA ALA A 356 2.94 2.59 14.08
C ALA A 356 1.92 3.39 14.92
N PHE A 357 0.74 3.68 14.36
CA PHE A 357 -0.34 4.42 15.02
C PHE A 357 -1.61 3.59 15.22
N ASP A 358 -1.85 2.59 14.38
CA ASP A 358 -2.92 1.59 14.50
C ASP A 358 -2.45 0.25 13.90
N PRO A 359 -2.04 -0.72 14.74
CA PRO A 359 -1.50 -2.02 14.30
C PRO A 359 -2.40 -2.82 13.34
N ALA A 360 -3.72 -2.58 13.32
CA ALA A 360 -4.63 -3.24 12.38
C ALA A 360 -4.28 -3.01 10.92
N ILE A 361 -3.67 -1.86 10.61
CA ILE A 361 -3.25 -1.54 9.26
C ILE A 361 -2.20 -2.51 8.74
N TRP A 362 -1.30 -3.02 9.59
CA TRP A 362 -0.35 -4.05 9.18
C TRP A 362 -1.08 -5.29 8.68
N THR A 363 -2.06 -5.78 9.44
CA THR A 363 -2.84 -6.95 9.05
C THR A 363 -3.63 -6.72 7.76
N PHE A 364 -4.23 -5.55 7.59
CA PHE A 364 -4.93 -5.21 6.36
C PHE A 364 -4.00 -5.21 5.15
N GLN A 365 -2.81 -4.62 5.28
CA GLN A 365 -1.79 -4.60 4.24
C GLN A 365 -1.27 -6.01 3.93
N TRP A 366 -1.01 -6.83 4.95
CA TRP A 366 -0.62 -8.24 4.74
C TRP A 366 -1.68 -8.99 3.91
N ILE A 367 -2.97 -8.81 4.22
CA ILE A 367 -4.07 -9.40 3.43
C ILE A 367 -4.05 -8.92 1.98
N VAL A 368 -3.88 -7.61 1.75
CA VAL A 368 -3.79 -7.04 0.40
C VAL A 368 -2.70 -7.75 -0.40
N PHE A 369 -1.49 -7.84 0.13
CA PHE A 369 -0.34 -8.41 -0.60
C PHE A 369 -0.35 -9.94 -0.67
N ASN A 370 -0.94 -10.62 0.33
CA ASN A 370 -1.12 -12.07 0.29
C ASN A 370 -2.11 -12.47 -0.81
N ASP A 371 -3.19 -11.72 -0.94
CA ASP A 371 -4.26 -12.01 -1.89
C ASP A 371 -4.01 -11.44 -3.29
N LEU A 372 -3.08 -10.49 -3.45
CA LEU A 372 -2.76 -9.86 -4.73
C LEU A 372 -1.83 -10.74 -5.56
N GLU A 373 -2.12 -10.87 -6.85
CA GLU A 373 -1.23 -11.56 -7.78
C GLU A 373 0.15 -10.89 -7.83
N PRO A 374 1.26 -11.67 -7.80
CA PRO A 374 2.59 -11.10 -7.68
C PRO A 374 2.91 -10.14 -8.83
N SER A 375 3.38 -8.94 -8.49
CA SER A 375 3.96 -7.99 -9.44
C SER A 375 5.48 -8.02 -9.32
N TYR A 376 6.19 -8.14 -10.44
CA TYR A 376 7.66 -8.06 -10.46
C TYR A 376 8.11 -6.60 -10.66
N SER A 377 7.86 -5.76 -9.66
CA SER A 377 8.25 -4.34 -9.68
C SER A 377 8.94 -3.91 -8.39
N GLY A 378 9.77 -2.87 -8.47
CA GLY A 378 10.42 -2.28 -7.28
C GLY A 378 9.41 -1.81 -6.23
N ALA A 379 8.28 -1.22 -6.64
CA ALA A 379 7.24 -0.77 -5.70
C ALA A 379 6.63 -1.94 -4.91
N PHE A 380 6.46 -3.10 -5.54
CA PHE A 380 5.99 -4.31 -4.87
C PHE A 380 7.05 -4.87 -3.91
N LEU A 381 8.34 -4.83 -4.28
CA LEU A 381 9.43 -5.18 -3.37
C LEU A 381 9.44 -4.32 -2.12
N GLN A 382 9.36 -2.99 -2.28
CA GLN A 382 9.35 -2.07 -1.16
C GLN A 382 8.17 -2.34 -0.22
N ALA A 383 6.99 -2.67 -0.76
CA ALA A 383 5.86 -3.02 0.09
C ALA A 383 6.09 -4.31 0.91
N ILE A 384 6.75 -5.32 0.34
CA ILE A 384 7.08 -6.56 1.05
C ILE A 384 8.13 -6.29 2.14
N SER A 385 9.21 -5.57 1.85
CA SER A 385 10.23 -5.24 2.85
C SER A 385 9.67 -4.41 4.00
N GLN A 386 8.73 -3.51 3.71
CA GLN A 386 8.02 -2.77 4.76
C GLN A 386 7.09 -3.66 5.60
N LEU A 387 6.42 -4.65 5.00
CA LEU A 387 5.64 -5.63 5.79
C LEU A 387 6.54 -6.41 6.76
N ILE A 388 7.77 -6.74 6.37
CA ILE A 388 8.75 -7.39 7.25
C ILE A 388 9.20 -6.42 8.35
N THR A 389 9.58 -5.19 7.97
CA THR A 389 10.08 -4.16 8.87
C THR A 389 9.08 -3.77 9.97
N TYR A 390 7.79 -3.72 9.62
CA TYR A 390 6.71 -3.32 10.53
C TYR A 390 5.93 -4.51 11.10
N TYR A 391 6.48 -5.73 11.04
CA TYR A 391 5.81 -6.93 11.55
C TYR A 391 5.57 -6.84 13.07
N PRO A 392 4.30 -6.88 13.54
CA PRO A 392 4.00 -6.74 14.96
C PRO A 392 4.11 -8.07 15.74
N GLY A 393 4.52 -9.17 15.10
CA GLY A 393 4.62 -10.47 15.77
C GLY A 393 3.25 -11.04 16.17
N GLU A 394 3.17 -11.58 17.38
CA GLU A 394 1.95 -12.20 17.92
C GLU A 394 0.79 -11.20 18.10
N GLU A 395 1.11 -9.90 18.27
CA GLU A 395 0.11 -8.82 18.37
C GLU A 395 -0.81 -8.77 17.13
N ALA A 396 -0.36 -9.24 15.96
CA ALA A 396 -1.23 -9.36 14.79
C ALA A 396 -2.47 -10.24 15.05
N VAL A 397 -2.37 -11.26 15.91
CA VAL A 397 -3.50 -12.12 16.29
C VAL A 397 -4.45 -11.38 17.21
N GLU A 398 -3.93 -10.70 18.23
CA GLU A 398 -4.73 -9.92 19.18
C GLU A 398 -5.54 -8.84 18.45
N VAL A 399 -4.90 -8.14 17.53
CA VAL A 399 -5.52 -7.13 16.68
C VAL A 399 -6.61 -7.75 15.81
N MET A 400 -6.37 -8.93 15.23
CA MET A 400 -7.39 -9.64 14.46
C MET A 400 -8.59 -10.06 15.31
N LEU A 401 -8.36 -10.52 16.54
CA LEU A 401 -9.44 -10.86 17.48
C LEU A 401 -10.26 -9.62 17.84
N GLN A 402 -9.61 -8.47 18.09
CA GLN A 402 -10.29 -7.20 18.38
C GLN A 402 -11.12 -6.71 17.20
N GLU A 403 -10.60 -6.77 15.97
CA GLU A 403 -11.35 -6.37 14.79
C GLU A 403 -12.53 -7.34 14.53
N ALA A 404 -12.34 -8.64 14.77
CA ALA A 404 -13.40 -9.66 14.72
C ALA A 404 -14.52 -9.40 15.74
N GLU A 405 -14.17 -9.08 16.98
CA GLU A 405 -15.12 -8.71 18.03
C GLU A 405 -15.92 -7.47 17.65
N LYS A 406 -15.26 -6.37 17.24
CA LYS A 406 -15.94 -5.15 16.79
C LYS A 406 -16.91 -5.42 15.64
N ALA A 407 -16.53 -6.28 14.69
CA ALA A 407 -17.38 -6.62 13.56
C ALA A 407 -18.63 -7.41 14.00
N VAL A 408 -18.48 -8.37 14.92
CA VAL A 408 -19.60 -9.13 15.48
C VAL A 408 -20.54 -8.25 16.29
N GLU A 409 -20.00 -7.36 17.13
CA GLU A 409 -20.79 -6.40 17.92
C GLU A 409 -21.56 -5.42 17.04
N GLY A 410 -20.92 -4.92 15.99
CA GLY A 410 -21.52 -4.01 15.01
C GLY A 410 -22.52 -4.68 14.05
N ALA A 411 -22.64 -6.01 14.06
CA ALA A 411 -23.55 -6.73 13.19
C ALA A 411 -25.04 -6.48 13.59
N PRO A 412 -25.97 -6.36 12.62
CA PRO A 412 -27.38 -6.08 12.90
C PRO A 412 -28.06 -7.08 13.88
N PRO A 413 -29.12 -6.71 14.60
CA PRO A 413 -29.76 -7.59 15.61
C PRO A 413 -30.42 -8.85 15.05
N PHE A 414 -30.97 -8.80 13.83
CA PHE A 414 -31.64 -9.94 13.15
C PHE A 414 -30.74 -10.56 12.09
N TYR A 415 -29.56 -10.96 12.53
CA TYR A 415 -28.50 -11.41 11.67
C TYR A 415 -28.32 -12.93 11.85
N PRO A 416 -28.89 -13.77 10.96
CA PRO A 416 -28.86 -15.23 11.11
C PRO A 416 -27.44 -15.81 11.06
N PHE A 417 -26.47 -14.99 10.64
CA PHE A 417 -25.06 -15.32 10.56
C PHE A 417 -24.28 -14.91 11.82
N LYS A 418 -24.90 -14.20 12.78
CA LYS A 418 -24.23 -13.69 13.98
C LYS A 418 -23.69 -14.84 14.81
N TYR A 419 -24.54 -15.83 15.03
CA TYR A 419 -24.20 -17.04 15.76
C TYR A 419 -22.99 -17.78 15.18
N PHE A 420 -22.86 -17.84 13.85
CA PHE A 420 -21.72 -18.49 13.22
C PHE A 420 -20.44 -17.66 13.35
N ALA A 421 -20.55 -16.35 13.22
CA ALA A 421 -19.42 -15.44 13.44
C ALA A 421 -18.97 -15.45 14.91
N GLU A 422 -19.90 -15.38 15.87
CA GLU A 422 -19.64 -15.52 17.32
C GLU A 422 -18.93 -16.85 17.62
N ARG A 423 -19.42 -17.96 17.07
CA ARG A 423 -18.76 -19.26 17.25
C ARG A 423 -17.35 -19.31 16.67
N SER A 424 -17.12 -18.66 15.52
CA SER A 424 -15.79 -18.58 14.91
C SER A 424 -14.86 -17.68 15.75
N LEU A 425 -15.37 -16.59 16.31
CA LEU A 425 -14.65 -15.73 17.25
C LEU A 425 -14.28 -16.48 18.55
N ASP A 426 -15.21 -17.24 19.14
CA ASP A 426 -14.94 -18.07 20.33
C ASP A 426 -13.90 -19.15 20.04
N GLY A 427 -13.98 -19.76 18.84
CA GLY A 427 -12.97 -20.70 18.35
C GLY A 427 -11.60 -20.04 18.20
N ALA A 428 -11.54 -18.83 17.63
CA ALA A 428 -10.32 -18.07 17.48
C ALA A 428 -9.68 -17.74 18.84
N ARG A 429 -10.48 -17.32 19.84
CA ARG A 429 -10.02 -17.08 21.22
C ARG A 429 -9.47 -18.34 21.86
N SER A 430 -10.18 -19.46 21.74
CA SER A 430 -9.75 -20.75 22.29
C SER A 430 -8.41 -21.21 21.68
N LEU A 431 -8.23 -21.02 20.37
CA LEU A 431 -6.98 -21.33 19.68
C LEU A 431 -5.83 -20.43 20.13
N TYR A 432 -6.09 -19.13 20.33
CA TYR A 432 -5.11 -18.18 20.84
C TYR A 432 -4.67 -18.54 22.26
N GLU A 433 -5.61 -18.86 23.15
CA GLU A 433 -5.32 -19.35 24.52
C GLU A 433 -4.51 -20.65 24.53
N ALA A 434 -4.69 -21.51 23.52
CA ALA A 434 -3.93 -22.75 23.33
C ALA A 434 -2.56 -22.54 22.68
N GLY A 435 -2.20 -21.31 22.31
CA GLY A 435 -0.94 -20.97 21.62
C GLY A 435 -0.93 -21.27 20.11
N ASP A 436 -2.06 -21.61 19.50
CA ASP A 436 -2.19 -21.78 18.05
C ASP A 436 -2.50 -20.44 17.37
N LEU A 437 -1.45 -19.61 17.22
CA LEU A 437 -1.53 -18.31 16.57
C LEU A 437 -2.04 -18.39 15.13
N ALA A 438 -1.60 -19.43 14.39
CA ALA A 438 -1.95 -19.62 13.00
C ALA A 438 -3.43 -19.94 12.83
N GLY A 439 -3.95 -20.84 13.67
CA GLY A 439 -5.37 -21.20 13.75
C GLY A 439 -6.23 -20.04 14.23
N ALA A 440 -5.80 -19.34 15.29
CA ALA A 440 -6.50 -18.19 15.84
C ALA A 440 -6.68 -17.08 14.81
N PHE A 441 -5.60 -16.68 14.13
CA PHE A 441 -5.67 -15.66 13.08
C PHE A 441 -6.61 -16.07 11.95
N ARG A 442 -6.54 -17.34 11.51
CA ARG A 442 -7.37 -17.87 10.43
C ARG A 442 -8.85 -17.81 10.81
N GLU A 443 -9.22 -18.29 11.99
CA GLU A 443 -10.60 -18.26 12.47
C GLU A 443 -11.09 -16.83 12.74
N ALA A 444 -10.24 -15.93 13.24
CA ALA A 444 -10.60 -14.51 13.37
C ALA A 444 -10.87 -13.86 12.01
N ARG A 445 -10.02 -14.13 10.99
CA ARG A 445 -10.25 -13.68 9.61
C ARG A 445 -11.55 -14.27 9.05
N ARG A 446 -11.80 -15.55 9.29
CA ARG A 446 -13.03 -16.22 8.88
C ARG A 446 -14.27 -15.56 9.47
N CYS A 447 -14.24 -15.25 10.77
CA CYS A 447 -15.28 -14.48 11.44
C CYS A 447 -15.54 -13.14 10.72
N MET A 448 -14.49 -12.37 10.43
CA MET A 448 -14.62 -11.10 9.68
C MET A 448 -15.29 -11.27 8.32
N VAL A 449 -14.87 -12.29 7.57
CA VAL A 449 -15.44 -12.57 6.25
C VAL A 449 -16.90 -13.00 6.33
N MET A 450 -17.28 -13.78 7.35
CA MET A 450 -18.69 -14.10 7.61
C MET A 450 -19.50 -12.84 7.92
N VAL A 451 -18.94 -11.92 8.71
CA VAL A 451 -19.59 -10.64 9.02
C VAL A 451 -19.79 -9.78 7.75
N GLU A 452 -18.79 -9.72 6.88
CA GLU A 452 -18.90 -8.94 5.64
C GLU A 452 -19.89 -9.53 4.62
N ASN A 453 -19.97 -10.86 4.53
CA ASN A 453 -20.73 -11.53 3.48
C ASN A 453 -22.23 -11.67 3.76
N ALA A 454 -22.66 -11.58 5.01
CA ALA A 454 -24.05 -11.86 5.31
C ALA A 454 -25.05 -10.90 4.69
N GLY A 455 -24.69 -9.63 4.42
CA GLY A 455 -25.56 -8.73 3.67
C GLY A 455 -25.89 -9.31 2.29
N LYS A 456 -24.90 -9.89 1.62
CA LYS A 456 -25.07 -10.59 0.33
C LYS A 456 -25.85 -11.90 0.50
N ALA A 457 -25.56 -12.66 1.55
CA ALA A 457 -26.22 -13.93 1.80
C ALA A 457 -27.71 -13.75 2.16
N MET A 458 -28.06 -12.71 2.93
CA MET A 458 -29.46 -12.33 3.21
C MET A 458 -30.21 -12.00 1.93
N ALA A 459 -29.63 -11.19 1.04
CA ALA A 459 -30.24 -10.87 -0.25
C ALA A 459 -30.47 -12.13 -1.10
N ALA A 460 -29.51 -13.05 -1.12
CA ALA A 460 -29.63 -14.33 -1.83
C ALA A 460 -30.73 -15.23 -1.23
N ILE A 461 -30.79 -15.35 0.10
CA ILE A 461 -31.83 -16.12 0.80
C ILE A 461 -33.22 -15.54 0.54
N ILE A 462 -33.38 -14.22 0.62
CA ILE A 462 -34.64 -13.53 0.31
C ILE A 462 -35.05 -13.81 -1.14
N PHE A 463 -34.13 -13.67 -2.09
CA PHE A 463 -34.39 -13.96 -3.51
C PHE A 463 -34.85 -15.41 -3.72
N LEU A 464 -34.18 -16.37 -3.09
CA LEU A 464 -34.52 -17.79 -3.19
C LEU A 464 -35.84 -18.13 -2.49
N ALA A 465 -36.16 -17.46 -1.36
CA ALA A 465 -37.45 -17.60 -0.69
C ALA A 465 -38.61 -17.04 -1.54
N VAL A 466 -38.40 -15.90 -2.22
CA VAL A 466 -39.37 -15.35 -3.19
C VAL A 466 -39.56 -16.32 -4.37
N LEU A 467 -38.47 -16.84 -4.93
CA LEU A 467 -38.54 -17.83 -6.02
C LEU A 467 -39.29 -19.10 -5.60
N ALA A 468 -39.02 -19.59 -4.38
CA ALA A 468 -39.72 -20.72 -3.78
C ALA A 468 -41.22 -20.44 -3.60
N ALA A 469 -41.60 -19.24 -3.15
CA ALA A 469 -43.00 -18.83 -3.02
C ALA A 469 -43.71 -18.77 -4.38
N ILE A 470 -43.06 -18.21 -5.41
CA ILE A 470 -43.58 -18.19 -6.79
C ILE A 470 -43.81 -19.62 -7.30
N LEU A 471 -42.84 -20.51 -7.11
CA LEU A 471 -42.96 -21.91 -7.51
C LEU A 471 -44.07 -22.65 -6.77
N ALA A 472 -44.26 -22.38 -5.47
CA ALA A 472 -45.36 -22.92 -4.70
C ALA A 472 -46.72 -22.45 -5.24
N VAL A 473 -46.85 -21.16 -5.59
CA VAL A 473 -48.07 -20.60 -6.20
C VAL A 473 -48.33 -21.23 -7.58
N VAL A 474 -47.32 -21.36 -8.44
CA VAL A 474 -47.43 -22.03 -9.74
C VAL A 474 -47.85 -23.50 -9.56
N GLN A 475 -47.29 -24.20 -8.58
CA GLN A 475 -47.64 -25.58 -8.25
C GLN A 475 -49.11 -25.70 -7.79
N LEU A 476 -49.59 -24.75 -6.98
CA LEU A 476 -51.00 -24.70 -6.55
C LEU A 476 -51.95 -24.40 -7.72
N LEU A 477 -51.61 -23.47 -8.61
CA LEU A 477 -52.41 -23.10 -9.77
C LEU A 477 -52.47 -24.21 -10.83
N THR A 478 -51.34 -24.89 -11.08
CA THR A 478 -51.27 -26.02 -12.03
C THR A 478 -51.86 -27.31 -11.45
N GLY A 479 -51.75 -27.54 -10.13
CA GLY A 479 -52.41 -28.64 -9.42
C GLY A 479 -53.93 -28.51 -9.35
N ARG A 480 -54.48 -27.29 -9.30
CA ARG A 480 -55.94 -27.06 -9.36
C ARG A 480 -56.55 -27.29 -10.74
N ARG A 481 -55.79 -27.13 -11.82
CA ARG A 481 -56.28 -27.35 -13.21
C ARG A 481 -56.45 -28.83 -13.61
N SER A 482 -55.98 -29.77 -12.79
CA SER A 482 -56.15 -31.21 -13.04
C SER A 482 -57.40 -31.82 -12.37
N GLY A 483 -58.23 -31.01 -11.72
CA GLY A 483 -59.48 -31.45 -11.07
C GLY A 483 -60.77 -31.10 -11.80
N VAL A 484 -60.72 -30.55 -13.02
CA VAL A 484 -61.91 -30.16 -13.77
C VAL A 484 -61.83 -30.66 -15.21
N TYR A 485 -62.11 -31.96 -15.40
CA TYR A 485 -62.72 -32.50 -16.62
C TYR A 485 -63.59 -33.70 -16.20
N ILE A 486 -64.90 -33.47 -16.02
CA ILE A 486 -66.04 -33.89 -16.87
C ILE A 486 -66.58 -35.30 -16.53
N THR A 487 -67.82 -35.34 -16.04
CA THR A 487 -68.79 -36.45 -16.16
C THR A 487 -69.12 -36.75 -17.60
#